data_AF-A0A0H2TM29-F1
#
_entry.id   AF-A0A0H2TM29-F1
#
_cell.length_a   1.000
_cell.length_b   1.000
_cell.length_c   1.000
_cell.angle_alpha   90.00
_cell.angle_beta   90.00
_cell.angle_gamma   90.00
#
_symmetry.space_group_name_H-M   'P 1'
#
loop_
_entity.id
_entity.type
_entity.pdbx_description
1 polymer ?
#
loop_
_entity_poly.entity_id
_entity_poly.type
_entity_poly.pdbx_seq_one_letter_code
_entity_poly.pdbx_strand_id
1 'polypeptide(L)'
;GGDVSPAARKIREHGVHVVTTLDLVQKTATASFWLRSDVVKEMRATGDWRAFVWRTSTWERASDGARVADIADEGPWLDAKTE
;
A
#
# COMPACT_ATOMS: atom_id res chain seq x y z
N GLY A 1 11.81 10.00 -20.94
CA GLY A 1 11.56 11.31 -20.30
C GLY A 1 10.29 11.20 -19.50
N GLY A 2 10.31 11.59 -18.23
CA GLY A 2 9.13 11.60 -17.37
C GLY A 2 8.71 13.03 -17.06
N ASP A 3 7.46 13.22 -16.64
CA ASP A 3 6.97 14.51 -16.16
C ASP A 3 7.77 14.95 -14.92
N VAL A 4 8.32 16.17 -14.98
CA VAL A 4 9.13 16.81 -13.92
C VAL A 4 8.41 18.01 -13.29
N SER A 5 7.12 18.17 -13.56
CA SER A 5 6.32 19.21 -12.95
C SER A 5 6.39 19.13 -11.41
N PRO A 6 6.26 20.27 -10.69
CA PRO A 6 6.21 20.26 -9.23
C PRO A 6 5.12 19.32 -8.66
N ALA A 7 4.02 19.15 -9.39
CA ALA A 7 2.95 18.21 -9.06
C ALA A 7 3.42 16.75 -9.22
N ALA A 8 4.04 16.40 -10.35
CA ALA A 8 4.60 15.06 -10.56
C ALA A 8 5.66 14.73 -9.52
N ARG A 9 6.54 15.68 -9.17
CA ARG A 9 7.53 15.52 -8.11
C ARG A 9 6.88 15.27 -6.75
N LYS A 10 5.88 16.07 -6.37
CA LYS A 10 5.13 15.91 -5.12
C LYS A 10 4.44 14.53 -5.04
N ILE A 11 3.84 14.07 -6.14
CA ILE A 11 3.21 12.74 -6.21
C ILE A 11 4.26 11.63 -6.03
N ARG A 12 5.42 11.79 -6.66
CA ARG A 12 6.52 10.80 -6.60
C ARG A 12 7.19 10.73 -5.23
N GLU A 13 7.33 11.87 -4.56
CA GLU A 13 8.00 11.99 -3.26
C GLU A 13 7.04 11.73 -2.08
N HIS A 14 5.76 12.05 -2.23
CA HIS A 14 4.81 12.09 -1.10
C HIS A 14 3.41 11.54 -1.40
N GLY A 15 3.11 11.12 -2.63
CA GLY A 15 1.72 10.84 -3.04
C GLY A 15 1.39 9.38 -3.31
N VAL A 16 2.37 8.55 -3.69
CA VAL A 16 2.11 7.15 -4.09
C VAL A 16 3.23 6.23 -3.61
N HIS A 17 2.86 5.22 -2.82
CA HIS A 17 3.70 4.08 -2.51
C HIS A 17 3.19 2.85 -3.26
N VAL A 18 4.04 2.25 -4.10
CA VAL A 18 3.74 1.00 -4.82
C VAL A 18 4.47 -0.15 -4.13
N VAL A 19 3.73 -1.20 -3.77
CA VAL A 19 4.26 -2.39 -3.10
C VAL A 19 4.05 -3.60 -4.00
N THR A 20 5.11 -4.39 -4.24
CA THR A 20 5.06 -5.58 -5.12
C THR A 20 4.95 -6.90 -4.36
N THR A 21 5.00 -6.87 -3.02
CA THR A 21 4.94 -8.06 -2.16
C THR A 21 3.56 -8.14 -1.49
N LEU A 22 2.61 -8.73 -2.22
CA LEU A 22 1.21 -8.97 -1.83
C LEU A 22 0.95 -10.47 -1.79
N ASP A 23 0.33 -10.97 -0.72
CA ASP A 23 -0.41 -12.24 -0.74
C ASP A 23 -1.90 -11.96 -0.91
N LEU A 24 -2.58 -12.73 -1.76
CA LEU A 24 -4.00 -12.57 -2.07
C LEU A 24 -4.75 -13.89 -1.88
N VAL A 25 -5.49 -13.99 -0.78
CA VAL A 25 -6.35 -15.14 -0.49
C VAL A 25 -7.72 -14.90 -1.13
N GLN A 26 -7.95 -15.49 -2.31
CA GLN A 26 -9.19 -15.30 -3.07
C GLN A 26 -10.44 -15.74 -2.31
N LYS A 27 -10.35 -16.78 -1.48
CA LYS A 27 -11.47 -17.33 -0.71
C LYS A 27 -12.08 -16.30 0.25
N THR A 28 -11.24 -15.45 0.84
CA THR A 28 -11.64 -14.44 1.83
C THR A 28 -11.55 -13.01 1.28
N ALA A 29 -11.13 -12.86 0.02
CA ALA A 29 -10.81 -11.57 -0.60
C ALA A 29 -9.84 -10.73 0.26
N THR A 30 -8.88 -11.39 0.91
CA THR A 30 -7.91 -10.74 1.80
C THR A 30 -6.59 -10.54 1.08
N ALA A 31 -6.12 -9.30 1.10
CA ALA A 31 -4.86 -8.86 0.56
C ALA A 31 -3.93 -8.46 1.71
N SER A 32 -2.81 -9.14 1.89
CA SER A 32 -1.80 -8.81 2.90
C SER A 32 -0.54 -8.31 2.21
N PHE A 33 0.04 -7.23 2.71
CA PHE A 33 1.21 -6.59 2.10
C PHE A 33 2.15 -6.04 3.16
N TRP A 34 3.41 -5.87 2.77
CA TRP A 34 4.45 -5.34 3.66
C TRP A 34 4.77 -3.89 3.35
N LEU A 35 4.80 -3.07 4.40
CA LEU A 35 5.27 -1.70 4.33
C LEU A 35 6.15 -1.40 5.54
N ARG A 36 7.08 -0.46 5.38
CA ARG A 36 7.93 0.00 6.46
C ARG A 36 7.08 0.65 7.56
N SER A 37 7.37 0.34 8.81
CA SER A 37 6.50 0.68 9.95
C SER A 37 6.41 2.19 10.22
N ASP A 38 7.47 2.95 9.96
CA ASP A 38 7.48 4.42 10.00
C ASP A 38 6.53 5.04 8.97
N VAL A 39 6.51 4.50 7.74
CA VAL A 39 5.62 4.96 6.67
C VAL A 39 4.16 4.69 7.02
N VAL A 40 3.84 3.49 7.52
CA VAL A 40 2.46 3.19 7.96
C VAL A 40 2.04 4.12 9.11
N LYS A 41 2.93 4.39 10.07
CA LYS A 41 2.65 5.33 11.17
C LYS A 41 2.34 6.73 10.65
N GLU A 42 3.13 7.23 9.71
CA GLU A 42 2.87 8.53 9.07
C GLU A 42 1.53 8.53 8.32
N MET A 43 1.26 7.50 7.52
CA MET A 43 0.02 7.38 6.76
C MET A 43 -1.22 7.34 7.66
N ARG A 44 -1.15 6.63 8.79
CA ARG A 44 -2.24 6.58 9.76
C ARG A 44 -2.42 7.91 10.48
N ALA A 45 -1.33 8.64 10.75
CA ALA A 45 -1.38 9.94 11.41
C ALA A 45 -2.02 11.03 10.53
N THR A 46 -1.79 11.02 9.21
CA THR A 46 -2.40 12.01 8.30
C THR A 46 -3.84 11.66 7.91
N GLY A 47 -4.27 10.40 8.06
CA GLY A 47 -5.68 9.96 7.92
C GLY A 47 -6.25 9.93 6.50
N ASP A 48 -5.62 10.57 5.53
CA ASP A 48 -6.13 10.70 4.16
C ASP A 48 -5.73 9.56 3.20
N TRP A 49 -4.90 8.63 3.67
CA TRP A 49 -4.37 7.56 2.83
C TRP A 49 -5.39 6.46 2.57
N ARG A 50 -5.45 6.04 1.29
CA ARG A 50 -6.21 4.86 0.86
C ARG A 50 -5.30 3.89 0.11
N ALA A 51 -5.41 2.62 0.45
CA ALA A 51 -4.79 1.52 -0.27
C ALA A 51 -5.76 0.97 -1.32
N PHE A 52 -5.24 0.66 -2.51
CA PHE A 52 -6.00 0.08 -3.61
C PHE A 52 -5.25 -1.10 -4.21
N VAL A 53 -5.98 -2.15 -4.59
CA VAL A 53 -5.45 -3.23 -5.42
C VAL A 53 -5.65 -2.85 -6.89
N TRP A 54 -4.60 -3.01 -7.69
CA TRP A 54 -4.62 -2.74 -9.13
C TRP A 54 -4.16 -3.99 -9.91
N ARG A 55 -4.74 -4.19 -11.09
CA ARG A 55 -4.26 -5.20 -12.04
C ARG A 55 -3.07 -4.63 -12.80
N THR A 56 -1.90 -5.26 -12.68
CA THR A 56 -0.69 -4.83 -13.37
C THR A 56 -0.75 -5.05 -14.89
N SER A 57 -1.58 -5.98 -15.35
CA SER A 57 -1.76 -6.28 -16.78
C SER A 57 -2.61 -5.25 -17.52
N THR A 58 -3.68 -4.76 -16.88
CA THR A 58 -4.64 -3.82 -17.49
C THR A 58 -4.55 -2.41 -16.93
N TRP A 59 -3.77 -2.20 -15.86
CA TRP A 59 -3.75 -0.95 -15.10
C TRP A 59 -5.14 -0.50 -14.66
N GLU A 60 -6.00 -1.46 -14.34
CA GLU A 60 -7.35 -1.21 -13.83
C GLU A 60 -7.38 -1.39 -12.32
N ARG A 61 -8.16 -0.53 -11.65
CA ARG A 61 -8.41 -0.63 -10.21
C ARG A 61 -9.29 -1.85 -9.93
N ALA A 62 -8.81 -2.75 -9.09
CA ALA A 62 -9.49 -4.00 -8.73
C ALA A 62 -10.24 -3.95 -7.39
N SER A 63 -10.13 -2.86 -6.63
CA SER A 63 -10.78 -2.68 -5.32
C SER A 63 -11.38 -1.28 -5.15
N ASP A 64 -12.40 -1.14 -4.30
CA ASP A 64 -12.96 0.17 -3.92
C ASP A 64 -12.02 1.01 -3.04
N GLY A 65 -10.98 0.36 -2.51
CA GLY A 65 -9.94 0.95 -1.70
C GLY A 65 -10.31 1.05 -0.22
N ALA A 66 -9.33 0.80 0.64
CA ALA A 66 -9.48 0.83 2.09
C ALA A 66 -8.69 2.00 2.67
N ARG A 67 -9.22 2.68 3.68
CA ARG A 67 -8.44 3.66 4.43
C ARG A 67 -7.32 2.95 5.17
N VAL A 68 -6.10 3.47 5.07
CA VAL A 68 -4.94 2.85 5.73
C VAL A 68 -5.10 2.81 7.25
N ALA A 69 -5.81 3.79 7.83
CA ALA A 69 -6.18 3.79 9.25
C ALA A 69 -7.00 2.57 9.69
N ASP A 70 -7.81 1.99 8.79
CA ASP A 70 -8.73 0.88 9.09
C ASP A 70 -8.16 -0.50 8.71
N ILE A 71 -6.97 -0.54 8.09
CA ILE A 71 -6.30 -1.80 7.72
C ILE A 71 -5.72 -2.44 8.97
N ALA A 72 -5.94 -3.76 9.14
CA ALA A 72 -5.37 -4.53 10.24
C ALA A 72 -3.84 -4.55 10.16
N ASP A 73 -3.17 -4.36 11.30
CA ASP A 73 -1.74 -4.57 11.43
C ASP A 73 -1.51 -6.01 11.88
N GLU A 74 -0.96 -6.84 10.99
CA GLU A 74 -0.63 -8.25 11.28
C GLU A 74 0.69 -8.41 12.06
N GLY A 75 1.36 -7.30 12.40
CA GLY A 75 2.60 -7.30 13.13
C GLY A 75 3.84 -7.44 12.24
N PRO A 76 5.05 -7.50 12.84
CA PRO A 76 6.30 -7.57 12.10
C PRO A 76 6.44 -8.92 11.39
N TRP A 77 6.69 -8.88 10.07
CA TRP A 77 6.95 -10.10 9.30
C TRP A 77 8.25 -10.81 9.68
N LEU A 78 9.27 -10.03 10.04
CA LEU A 78 10.62 -10.53 10.22
C LEU A 78 10.76 -11.41 11.48
N ASP A 79 9.81 -11.32 12.42
CA ASP A 79 9.82 -12.13 13.64
C ASP A 79 9.02 -13.45 13.49
N ALA A 80 8.27 -13.62 12.38
CA ALA A 80 7.46 -14.81 12.11
C ALA A 80 8.26 -16.00 11.55
N LYS A 81 9.59 -15.89 11.45
CA LYS A 81 10.50 -16.98 11.04
C LYS A 81 11.60 -17.25 12.06
N THR A 82 11.24 -17.36 13.34
CA THR A 82 12.06 -18.16 14.26
C THR A 82 11.45 -19.56 14.28
N GLU A 83 12.28 -20.54 13.89
CA GLU A 83 11.98 -21.97 13.70
C GLU A 83 11.25 -22.66 14.86
#